data_AF-A0A0G3ETY3-F1
#
_entry.id   AF-A0A0G3ETY3-F1
#
_cell.length_a   1.000
_cell.length_b   1.000
_cell.length_c   1.000
_cell.angle_alpha   90.00
_cell.angle_beta   90.00
_cell.angle_gamma   90.00
#
_symmetry.space_group_name_H-M   'P 1'
#
loop_
_entity.id
_entity.type
_entity.pdbx_description
1 polymer ?
#
loop_
_entity_poly.entity_id
_entity_poly.type
_entity_poly.pdbx_seq_one_letter_code
_entity_poly.pdbx_strand_id
1 'polypeptide(L)'
;MRVWLIPIIFALALSGCASTESVKASREEGVHRVYAAPYKVVYDATLAAAKAKKLDLLESDPAAGRIVVSHGISWWSWGERIAIWLRPLSDSSTDVAIVSKPILAPLNYPPDWTSQLFEQIAAELQSSASK
;
A
#
# COMPACT_ATOMS: atom_id res chain seq x y z
N MET A 1 -8.15 -40.79 -39.91
CA MET A 1 -7.22 -39.64 -39.85
C MET A 1 -8.01 -38.48 -39.24
N ARG A 2 -7.93 -38.26 -37.92
CA ARG A 2 -6.90 -37.53 -37.16
C ARG A 2 -7.03 -36.02 -37.37
N VAL A 3 -7.22 -35.34 -36.23
CA VAL A 3 -7.13 -33.90 -35.95
C VAL A 3 -8.44 -33.11 -36.09
N TRP A 4 -9.04 -32.82 -34.93
CA TRP A 4 -9.33 -31.43 -34.55
C TRP A 4 -9.29 -31.31 -33.02
N LEU A 5 -8.07 -31.12 -32.50
CA LEU A 5 -7.82 -30.64 -31.13
C LEU A 5 -8.06 -29.13 -31.14
N ILE A 6 -9.19 -28.69 -30.57
CA ILE A 6 -9.54 -27.30 -30.29
C ILE A 6 -9.42 -27.10 -28.77
N PRO A 7 -9.07 -25.89 -28.28
CA PRO A 7 -7.86 -25.14 -28.51
C PRO A 7 -7.06 -25.06 -27.19
N ILE A 8 -5.79 -24.72 -27.33
CA ILE A 8 -4.88 -24.35 -26.25
C ILE A 8 -5.55 -23.30 -25.36
N ILE A 9 -5.76 -23.68 -24.10
CA ILE A 9 -6.11 -22.80 -22.99
C ILE A 9 -5.05 -21.71 -22.97
N PHE A 10 -5.43 -20.54 -23.46
CA PHE A 10 -4.70 -19.29 -23.36
C PHE A 10 -4.79 -18.82 -21.90
N ALA A 11 -4.11 -19.53 -21.01
CA ALA A 11 -3.81 -19.07 -19.67
C ALA A 11 -2.72 -18.00 -19.82
N LEU A 12 -3.14 -16.80 -20.22
CA LEU A 12 -2.26 -15.64 -20.21
C LEU A 12 -1.85 -15.37 -18.77
N ALA A 13 -0.56 -15.59 -18.52
CA ALA A 13 0.13 -15.24 -17.32
C ALA A 13 -0.16 -13.77 -16.95
N LEU A 14 -0.90 -13.55 -15.86
CA LEU A 14 -0.91 -12.29 -15.12
C LEU A 14 0.40 -12.19 -14.34
N SER A 15 1.52 -12.01 -15.06
CA SER A 15 2.81 -11.67 -14.44
C SER A 15 2.80 -10.21 -13.95
N GLY A 16 2.20 -10.00 -12.78
CA GLY A 16 2.73 -9.28 -11.62
C GLY A 16 3.49 -7.95 -11.78
N CYS A 17 3.19 -7.08 -12.74
CA CYS A 17 3.60 -5.66 -12.68
C CYS A 17 2.63 -4.88 -11.79
N ALA A 18 3.11 -4.27 -10.70
CA ALA A 18 2.25 -3.46 -9.84
C ALA A 18 2.00 -2.05 -10.42
N SER A 19 0.86 -1.88 -11.08
CA SER A 19 0.28 -0.57 -11.40
C SER A 19 -0.43 0.03 -10.19
N THR A 20 -0.64 1.36 -10.15
CA THR A 20 -1.45 2.03 -9.13
C THR A 20 -2.82 1.37 -8.97
N GLU A 21 -3.46 1.01 -10.09
CA GLU A 21 -4.75 0.31 -10.12
C GLU A 21 -4.70 -1.09 -9.49
N SER A 22 -3.64 -1.86 -9.73
CA SER A 22 -3.52 -3.23 -9.19
C SER A 22 -3.31 -3.28 -7.68
N VAL A 23 -2.75 -2.22 -7.09
CA VAL A 23 -2.65 -2.11 -5.63
C VAL A 23 -4.00 -1.62 -5.08
N LYS A 24 -4.63 -0.64 -5.73
CA LYS A 24 -5.98 -0.16 -5.41
C LYS A 24 -7.04 -1.28 -5.38
N ALA A 25 -6.94 -2.25 -6.28
CA ALA A 25 -7.85 -3.39 -6.37
C ALA A 25 -7.69 -4.42 -5.23
N SER A 26 -6.56 -4.40 -4.51
CA SER A 26 -6.21 -5.39 -3.48
C SER A 26 -6.47 -4.93 -2.05
N ARG A 27 -7.39 -3.97 -1.86
CA ARG A 27 -7.70 -3.41 -0.53
C ARG A 27 -7.97 -4.49 0.53
N GLU A 28 -8.72 -5.53 0.15
CA GLU A 28 -9.12 -6.61 1.06
C GLU A 28 -7.99 -7.60 1.39
N GLU A 29 -6.91 -7.56 0.61
CA GLU A 29 -5.69 -8.35 0.84
C GLU A 29 -4.69 -7.62 1.74
N GLY A 30 -4.98 -6.36 2.10
CA GLY A 30 -4.12 -5.55 2.95
C GLY A 30 -4.06 -6.06 4.38
N VAL A 31 -2.91 -5.86 5.02
CA VAL A 31 -2.83 -6.03 6.47
C VAL A 31 -3.54 -4.82 7.09
N HIS A 32 -4.40 -5.08 8.09
CA HIS A 32 -5.20 -4.07 8.77
C HIS A 32 -4.67 -3.76 10.16
N ARG A 33 -4.73 -2.48 10.54
CA ARG A 33 -4.52 -2.02 11.92
C ARG A 33 -5.47 -0.88 12.24
N VAL A 34 -6.15 -0.98 13.38
CA VAL A 34 -7.03 0.08 13.88
C VAL A 34 -6.24 0.99 14.82
N TYR A 35 -6.36 2.30 14.60
CA TYR A 35 -5.83 3.32 15.48
C TYR A 35 -6.98 4.01 16.22
N ALA A 36 -6.81 4.22 17.53
CA ALA A 36 -7.74 4.98 18.37
C ALA A 36 -7.52 6.50 18.20
N ALA A 37 -7.68 6.98 16.97
CA ALA A 37 -7.65 8.39 16.63
C ALA A 37 -8.62 8.73 15.49
N PRO A 38 -9.14 9.98 15.43
CA PRO A 38 -10.02 10.42 14.36
C PRO A 38 -9.35 10.35 12.98
N TYR A 39 -10.17 10.14 11.93
CA TYR A 39 -9.71 9.97 10.55
C TYR A 39 -8.67 11.00 10.12
N LYS A 40 -8.93 12.28 10.33
CA LYS A 40 -8.03 13.36 9.91
C LYS A 40 -6.64 13.23 10.56
N VAL A 41 -6.61 12.90 11.85
CA VAL A 41 -5.36 12.74 12.61
C VAL A 41 -4.56 11.56 12.07
N VAL A 42 -5.21 10.44 11.80
CA VAL A 42 -4.56 9.26 11.24
C VAL A 42 -4.11 9.49 9.79
N TYR A 43 -4.88 10.22 9.00
CA TYR A 43 -4.51 10.61 7.64
C TYR A 43 -3.26 11.49 7.61
N ASP A 44 -3.23 12.54 8.43
CA ASP A 44 -2.08 13.44 8.57
C ASP A 44 -0.85 12.69 9.08
N ALA A 45 -1.01 11.81 10.07
CA ALA A 45 0.06 10.93 10.57
C ALA A 45 0.57 9.95 9.50
N THR A 46 -0.29 9.48 8.61
CA THR A 46 0.08 8.59 7.51
C THR A 46 0.93 9.31 6.46
N LEU A 47 0.57 10.55 6.12
CA LEU A 47 1.40 11.41 5.25
C LEU A 47 2.76 11.73 5.88
N ALA A 48 2.78 12.04 7.18
CA ALA A 48 4.01 12.27 7.93
C ALA A 48 4.90 11.02 7.96
N ALA A 49 4.31 9.85 8.18
CA ALA A 49 5.00 8.58 8.19
C ALA A 49 5.63 8.24 6.83
N ALA A 50 4.88 8.43 5.74
CA ALA A 50 5.41 8.25 4.38
C ALA A 50 6.61 9.17 4.11
N LYS A 51 6.50 10.44 4.52
CA LYS A 51 7.59 11.43 4.40
C LYS A 51 8.81 11.04 5.24
N ALA A 52 8.62 10.61 6.49
CA ALA A 52 9.70 10.17 7.37
C ALA A 52 10.47 8.96 6.81
N LYS A 53 9.75 8.07 6.12
CA LYS A 53 10.31 6.90 5.41
C LYS A 53 10.86 7.23 4.01
N LYS A 54 10.83 8.51 3.61
CA LYS A 54 11.31 8.99 2.30
C LYS A 54 10.63 8.28 1.12
N LEU A 55 9.33 7.97 1.26
CA LEU A 55 8.53 7.42 0.18
C LEU A 55 8.01 8.55 -0.72
N ASP A 56 8.03 8.32 -2.02
CA ASP A 56 7.49 9.25 -3.01
C ASP A 56 5.96 9.20 -3.01
N LEU A 57 5.32 10.35 -2.78
CA LEU A 57 3.87 10.47 -2.82
C LEU A 57 3.39 10.51 -4.27
N LEU A 58 2.63 9.48 -4.67
CA LEU A 58 2.05 9.39 -6.01
C LEU A 58 0.61 9.88 -6.04
N GLU A 59 -0.15 9.64 -4.98
CA GLU A 59 -1.54 10.06 -4.85
C GLU A 59 -1.92 10.32 -3.39
N SER A 60 -2.70 11.36 -3.14
CA SER A 60 -3.38 11.62 -1.87
C SER A 60 -4.82 12.01 -2.18
N ASP A 61 -5.76 11.15 -1.82
CA ASP A 61 -7.19 11.36 -1.96
C ASP A 61 -7.87 11.20 -0.60
N PRO A 62 -8.00 12.29 0.18
CA PRO A 62 -8.62 12.24 1.50
C PRO A 62 -10.12 11.99 1.43
N ALA A 63 -10.79 12.23 0.29
CA ALA A 63 -12.21 11.92 0.13
C ALA A 63 -12.43 10.42 -0.06
N ALA A 64 -11.55 9.76 -0.83
CA ALA A 64 -11.58 8.32 -1.03
C ALA A 64 -10.92 7.51 0.10
N GLY A 65 -10.33 8.17 1.11
CA GLY A 65 -9.61 7.47 2.17
C GLY A 65 -8.36 6.78 1.67
N ARG A 66 -7.61 7.38 0.73
CA ARG A 66 -6.52 6.70 0.06
C ARG A 66 -5.26 7.56 -0.06
N ILE A 67 -4.12 6.90 0.13
CA ILE A 67 -2.79 7.40 -0.16
C ILE A 67 -2.07 6.33 -0.98
N VAL A 68 -1.39 6.73 -2.05
CA VAL A 68 -0.52 5.83 -2.82
C VAL A 68 0.88 6.42 -2.83
N VAL A 69 1.84 5.61 -2.42
CA VAL A 69 3.26 5.98 -2.39
C VAL A 69 4.08 4.95 -3.15
N SER A 70 5.29 5.33 -3.53
CA SER A 70 6.29 4.40 -4.04
C SER A 70 7.59 4.51 -3.27
N HIS A 71 8.26 3.39 -3.13
CA HIS A 71 9.68 3.37 -2.82
C HIS A 71 10.44 3.29 -4.14
N GLY A 72 11.32 4.27 -4.38
CA GLY A 72 12.01 4.47 -5.66
C GLY A 72 12.86 3.30 -6.17
N ILE A 73 13.27 3.42 -7.43
CA ILE A 73 14.19 2.50 -8.10
C ILE A 73 15.58 2.70 -7.49
N SER A 74 16.08 1.69 -6.79
CA SER A 74 17.48 1.62 -6.39
C SER A 74 18.25 0.84 -7.46
N TRP A 75 19.59 0.85 -7.43
CA TRP A 75 20.40 0.07 -8.38
C TRP A 75 20.11 -1.44 -8.36
N TRP A 76 19.41 -1.92 -7.33
CA TRP A 76 19.10 -3.33 -7.06
C TRP A 76 17.60 -3.66 -7.05
N SER A 77 16.71 -2.67 -7.10
CA SER A 77 15.26 -2.91 -7.09
C SER A 77 14.53 -1.90 -7.96
N TRP A 78 13.51 -2.37 -8.67
CA TRP A 78 12.61 -1.52 -9.46
C TRP A 78 11.58 -0.77 -8.61
N GLY A 79 11.73 -0.82 -7.29
CA GLY A 79 10.82 -0.19 -6.33
C GLY A 79 9.57 -1.02 -6.02
N GLU A 80 8.81 -0.53 -5.06
CA GLU A 80 7.52 -1.07 -4.66
C GLU A 80 6.45 0.02 -4.74
N ARG A 81 5.23 -0.39 -5.04
CA ARG A 81 4.04 0.46 -5.01
C ARG A 81 3.19 0.07 -3.82
N ILE A 82 2.89 1.06 -3.00
CA ILE A 82 2.23 0.86 -1.72
C ILE A 82 0.95 1.69 -1.74
N ALA A 83 -0.19 1.04 -1.51
CA ALA A 83 -1.45 1.74 -1.27
C ALA A 83 -1.83 1.60 0.19
N ILE A 84 -2.30 2.71 0.74
CA ILE A 84 -2.74 2.83 2.12
C ILE A 84 -4.18 3.32 2.06
N TRP A 85 -5.08 2.55 2.65
CA TRP A 85 -6.49 2.93 2.78
C TRP A 85 -6.79 3.25 4.23
N LEU A 86 -7.52 4.32 4.44
CA LEU A 86 -7.97 4.80 5.72
C LEU A 86 -9.49 4.83 5.70
N ARG A 87 -10.10 4.22 6.71
CA ARG A 87 -11.56 4.15 6.85
C ARG A 87 -11.94 4.53 8.27
N PRO A 88 -12.73 5.60 8.48
CA PRO A 88 -13.28 5.87 9.81
C PRO A 88 -14.18 4.71 10.24
N LEU A 89 -13.96 4.21 11.45
CA LEU A 89 -14.86 3.26 12.12
C LEU A 89 -15.80 3.98 13.10
N SER A 90 -15.31 5.06 13.71
CA SER A 90 -16.08 5.98 14.56
C SER A 90 -15.43 7.37 14.53
N ASP A 91 -16.00 8.34 15.26
CA ASP A 91 -15.40 9.67 15.43
C ASP A 91 -14.00 9.64 16.07
N SER A 92 -13.66 8.55 16.77
CA SER A 92 -12.42 8.39 17.53
C SER A 92 -11.57 7.19 17.08
N SER A 93 -11.94 6.50 16.00
CA SER A 93 -11.17 5.34 15.53
C SER A 93 -11.16 5.21 14.01
N THR A 94 -10.00 4.79 13.49
CA THR A 94 -9.74 4.67 12.05
C THR A 94 -9.02 3.36 11.76
N ASP A 95 -9.56 2.58 10.84
CA ASP A 95 -8.93 1.41 10.27
C ASP A 95 -7.96 1.83 9.16
N VAL A 96 -6.74 1.29 9.19
CA VAL A 96 -5.72 1.49 8.17
C VAL A 96 -5.35 0.15 7.56
N ALA A 97 -5.50 0.04 6.25
CA ALA A 97 -5.06 -1.11 5.47
C ALA A 97 -3.84 -0.73 4.63
N ILE A 98 -2.82 -1.60 4.59
CA ILE A 98 -1.61 -1.37 3.77
C ILE A 98 -1.37 -2.57 2.87
N VAL A 99 -1.15 -2.29 1.58
CA VAL A 99 -0.73 -3.27 0.58
C VAL A 99 0.52 -2.75 -0.11
N SER A 100 1.60 -3.52 -0.07
CA SER A 100 2.82 -3.30 -0.86
C SER A 100 2.92 -4.35 -1.95
N LYS A 101 3.24 -3.93 -3.18
CA LYS A 101 3.55 -4.84 -4.29
C LYS A 101 4.81 -4.39 -5.05
N PRO A 102 5.67 -5.32 -5.48
CA PRO A 102 6.82 -4.98 -6.31
C PRO A 102 6.38 -4.45 -7.67
N ILE A 103 7.04 -3.38 -8.16
CA ILE A 103 6.69 -2.74 -9.44
C ILE A 103 7.09 -3.65 -10.62
N LEU A 104 8.28 -4.27 -10.56
CA LEU A 104 8.77 -5.22 -11.56
C LEU A 104 9.45 -6.41 -10.88
N ALA A 105 9.06 -7.62 -11.30
CA ALA A 105 9.60 -8.91 -10.85
C ALA A 105 9.56 -9.14 -9.31
N PRO A 106 9.60 -10.40 -8.84
CA PRO A 106 9.77 -10.65 -7.42
C PRO A 106 11.15 -10.13 -6.96
N LEU A 107 11.16 -9.31 -5.90
CA LEU A 107 12.38 -8.85 -5.26
C LEU A 107 12.95 -9.99 -4.41
N ASN A 108 14.28 -10.19 -4.42
CA ASN A 108 14.93 -11.21 -3.60
C ASN A 108 14.79 -10.93 -2.09
N TYR A 109 14.79 -9.63 -1.71
CA TYR A 109 14.67 -9.17 -0.33
C TYR A 109 13.90 -7.83 -0.30
N PRO A 110 12.57 -7.84 -0.47
CA PRO A 110 11.79 -6.62 -0.35
C PRO A 110 11.79 -6.14 1.11
N PRO A 111 11.95 -4.83 1.38
CA PRO A 111 11.68 -4.28 2.69
C PRO A 111 10.21 -4.53 3.10
N ASP A 112 9.98 -4.83 4.37
CA ASP A 112 8.63 -4.97 4.91
C ASP A 112 8.00 -3.58 5.13
N TRP A 113 7.52 -2.97 4.05
CA TRP A 113 6.89 -1.64 4.10
C TRP A 113 5.64 -1.61 4.97
N THR A 114 4.89 -2.71 4.99
CA THR A 114 3.67 -2.82 5.79
C THR A 114 3.98 -2.60 7.27
N SER A 115 4.92 -3.37 7.82
CA SER A 115 5.31 -3.22 9.23
C SER A 115 5.96 -1.86 9.50
N GLN A 116 6.88 -1.42 8.63
CA GLN A 116 7.57 -0.14 8.80
C GLN A 116 6.64 1.07 8.78
N LEU A 117 5.62 1.07 7.93
CA LEU A 117 4.63 2.14 7.87
C LEU A 117 3.72 2.11 9.08
N PHE A 118 3.25 0.94 9.51
CA PHE A 118 2.42 0.86 10.71
C PHE A 118 3.15 1.32 11.98
N GLU A 119 4.43 0.98 12.12
CA GLU A 119 5.27 1.46 13.22
C GLU A 119 5.44 2.98 13.16
N GLN A 120 5.74 3.52 11.98
CA GLN A 120 5.94 4.96 11.83
C GLN A 120 4.65 5.74 12.07
N ILE A 121 3.50 5.28 11.56
CA ILE A 121 2.18 5.89 11.84
C ILE A 121 1.93 5.94 13.34
N ALA A 122 2.22 4.86 14.06
CA ALA A 122 2.07 4.83 15.52
C ALA A 122 2.97 5.87 16.21
N ALA A 123 4.21 6.01 15.75
CA ALA A 123 5.15 7.01 16.28
C ALA A 123 4.68 8.45 16.01
N GLU A 124 4.18 8.76 14.81
CA GLU A 124 3.64 10.09 14.47
C GLU A 124 2.39 10.44 15.31
N LEU A 125 1.52 9.46 15.55
CA LEU A 125 0.34 9.63 16.41
C LEU A 125 0.73 9.93 17.87
N GLN A 126 1.74 9.25 18.40
CA GLN A 126 2.25 9.52 19.75
C GLN A 126 2.90 10.91 19.84
N SER A 127 3.68 11.33 18.84
CA SER A 127 4.28 12.65 18.81
C SER A 127 3.23 13.77 18.74
N SER A 128 2.14 13.54 18.01
CA SER A 128 1.05 14.51 17.85
C SER A 128 0.20 14.65 19.11
N ALA A 129 0.12 13.62 19.96
CA ALA A 129 -0.61 13.67 21.24
C ALA A 129 0.12 14.41 22.36
N SER A 130 1.43 14.69 22.19
CA SER A 130 2.28 15.35 23.19
C SER A 130 2.41 16.87 22.99
N LYS A 131 1.84 17.41 21.90
CA LYS A 131 1.80 18.84 21.59
C LYS A 131 0.47 19.44 22.00
#